data_AF-A0A958KS66-F1
#
_entry.id   AF-A0A958KS66-F1
#
_cell.length_a   1.000
_cell.length_b   1.000
_cell.length_c   1.000
_cell.angle_alpha   90.00
_cell.angle_beta   90.00
_cell.angle_gamma   90.00
#
_symmetry.space_group_name_H-M   'P 1'
#
loop_
_entity.id
_entity.type
_entity.pdbx_description
1 polymer ?
#
loop_
_entity_poly.entity_id
_entity_poly.type
_entity_poly.pdbx_seq_one_letter_code
_entity_poly.pdbx_strand_id
1 'polypeptide(L)' 'MKKGSLALYTGIAFELTGLIIGFIFIGQMIDEKYQLNGIGVAGGISLAFIIWVSHLMILVKKWEKQDLDS' A
#
# COMPACT_ATOMS: atom_id res chain seq x y z
N MET A 1 -10.80 23.69 -5.59
CA MET A 1 -10.41 22.26 -5.56
C MET A 1 -11.52 21.41 -6.15
N LYS A 2 -11.28 20.69 -7.26
CA LYS A 2 -12.27 19.79 -7.86
C LYS A 2 -12.54 18.64 -6.88
N LYS A 3 -13.80 18.36 -6.56
CA LYS A 3 -14.22 17.35 -5.55
C LYS A 3 -13.62 15.95 -5.77
N GLY A 4 -13.26 15.60 -7.02
CA GLY A 4 -12.61 14.33 -7.36
C GLY A 4 -11.19 14.15 -6.79
N SER A 5 -10.43 15.22 -6.59
CA SER A 5 -9.05 15.12 -6.07
C SER A 5 -9.01 14.68 -4.60
N LEU A 6 -9.97 15.14 -3.79
CA LEU A 6 -10.00 14.84 -2.35
C LEU A 6 -10.33 13.37 -2.09
N ALA A 7 -11.28 12.80 -2.83
CA ALA A 7 -11.62 11.39 -2.77
C ALA A 7 -10.44 10.50 -3.18
N LEU A 8 -9.68 10.93 -4.20
CA LEU A 8 -8.48 10.22 -4.65
C LEU A 8 -7.38 10.20 -3.60
N TYR A 9 -7.03 11.36 -3.03
CA TYR A 9 -6.01 11.42 -1.98
C TYR A 9 -6.42 10.62 -0.74
N THR A 10 -7.70 10.67 -0.37
CA THR A 10 -8.22 9.91 0.76
C THR A 10 -8.16 8.41 0.50
N GLY A 11 -8.51 7.96 -0.71
CA GLY A 11 -8.42 6.56 -1.12
C GLY A 11 -6.99 6.03 -1.09
N ILE A 12 -6.03 6.80 -1.63
CA ILE A 12 -4.61 6.43 -1.64
C ILE A 12 -4.05 6.32 -0.21
N ALA A 13 -4.40 7.27 0.68
CA ALA A 13 -3.99 7.24 2.07
C ALA A 13 -4.60 6.04 2.81
N PHE A 14 -5.89 5.79 2.61
CA PHE A 14 -6.61 4.66 3.21
C PHE A 14 -6.00 3.32 2.79
N GLU A 15 -5.67 3.18 1.50
CA GLU A 15 -5.03 1.97 0.97
C GLU A 15 -3.66 1.71 1.63
N LEU A 16 -2.81 2.74 1.73
CA LEU A 16 -1.52 2.62 2.39
C LEU A 16 -1.67 2.23 3.88
N THR A 17 -2.56 2.91 4.60
CA THR A 17 -2.81 2.62 6.03
C THR A 17 -3.33 1.19 6.21
N GLY A 18 -4.28 0.75 5.38
CA GLY A 18 -4.82 -0.61 5.44
C GLY A 18 -3.76 -1.66 5.16
N LEU A 19 -2.92 -1.46 4.15
CA LEU A 19 -1.80 -2.34 3.83
C LEU A 19 -0.80 -2.42 4.99
N ILE A 20 -0.38 -1.29 5.55
CA ILE A 20 0.57 -1.26 6.67
C ILE A 20 0.01 -2.01 7.88
N ILE A 21 -1.24 -1.72 8.27
CA ILE A 21 -1.86 -2.40 9.41
C ILE A 21 -1.95 -3.91 9.15
N GLY A 22 -2.45 -4.32 7.99
CA GLY A 22 -2.58 -5.74 7.64
C GLY A 22 -1.25 -6.48 7.68
N PHE A 23 -0.20 -5.89 7.12
CA PHE A 23 1.13 -6.51 7.10
C PHE A 23 1.86 -6.44 8.45
N ILE A 24 1.57 -5.46 9.31
CA ILE A 24 2.05 -5.47 10.70
C ILE A 24 1.47 -6.69 11.44
N PHE A 25 0.17 -6.94 11.34
CA PHE A 25 -0.45 -8.11 11.98
C PHE A 25 0.13 -9.42 11.46
N ILE A 26 0.28 -9.56 10.14
CA ILE A 26 0.92 -10.74 9.54
C ILE A 26 2.37 -10.86 10.01
N GLY A 27 3.11 -9.75 10.05
CA GLY A 27 4.49 -9.70 10.51
C GLY A 27 4.63 -10.10 11.98
N GLN A 28 3.73 -9.65 12.85
CA GLN A 28 3.68 -10.06 14.26
C GLN A 28 3.41 -11.56 14.41
N MET A 29 2.47 -12.11 13.64
CA MET A 29 2.22 -13.56 13.65
C MET A 29 3.45 -14.37 13.23
N ILE A 30 4.22 -13.87 12.25
CA ILE A 30 5.47 -14.51 11.82
C ILE A 30 6.55 -14.36 12.90
N ASP A 31 6.67 -13.17 13.50
CA ASP A 31 7.60 -12.92 14.59
C ASP A 31 7.36 -13.83 15.78
N GLU A 32 6.11 -14.03 16.18
CA GLU A 32 5.72 -14.94 17.27
C GLU A 32 6.03 -16.41 16.92
N LYS A 33 5.73 -16.82 15.69
CA LYS A 33 5.92 -18.21 15.25
C LYS A 33 7.39 -18.61 15.11
N TYR A 34 8.24 -17.68 14.67
CA TYR A 34 9.64 -17.94 14.35
C TYR A 34 10.62 -17.25 15.33
N GLN A 35 10.13 -16.58 16.37
CA GLN A 35 10.91 -15.82 17.35
C GLN A 35 11.86 -14.79 16.71
N LEU A 36 11.36 -14.08 15.69
CA LEU A 36 12.18 -13.20 14.85
C LEU A 36 12.35 -11.78 15.43
N ASN A 37 11.90 -11.54 16.66
CA ASN A 37 12.13 -10.31 17.44
C ASN A 37 11.84 -8.99 16.67
N GLY A 38 10.82 -8.97 15.83
CA GLY A 38 10.38 -7.76 15.09
C GLY A 38 10.82 -7.71 13.63
N ILE A 39 11.63 -8.68 13.16
CA ILE A 39 12.04 -8.75 11.75
C ILE A 39 10.83 -9.08 10.85
N GLY A 40 9.90 -9.89 11.32
CA GLY A 40 8.64 -10.21 10.63
C GLY A 40 7.81 -8.95 10.39
N VAL A 41 7.66 -8.09 11.40
CA VAL A 41 7.00 -6.78 11.27
C VAL A 41 7.75 -5.87 10.31
N ALA A 42 9.08 -5.73 10.44
CA ALA A 42 9.88 -4.90 9.55
C ALA A 42 9.79 -5.35 8.08
N GLY A 43 9.84 -6.66 7.85
CA GLY A 43 9.65 -7.29 6.54
C GLY A 43 8.23 -7.09 6.01
N GLY A 44 7.21 -7.21 6.88
CA GLY A 44 5.82 -6.94 6.54
C GLY A 44 5.60 -5.51 6.07
N ILE A 45 6.11 -4.52 6.81
CA ILE A 45 6.03 -3.09 6.43
C ILE A 45 6.75 -2.87 5.09
N SER A 46 7.92 -3.46 4.90
CA SER A 46 8.67 -3.36 3.64
C SER A 46 7.88 -3.91 2.45
N LEU A 47 7.24 -5.07 2.62
CA LEU A 47 6.37 -5.68 1.61
C LEU A 47 5.12 -4.83 1.32
N ALA A 48 4.50 -4.26 2.35
CA ALA A 48 3.36 -3.36 2.20
C ALA A 48 3.70 -2.15 1.32
N PHE A 49 4.87 -1.55 1.51
CA PHE A 49 5.34 -0.45 0.67
C PHE A 49 5.60 -0.88 -0.78
N ILE A 50 6.24 -2.03 -1.00
CA ILE A 50 6.50 -2.55 -2.35
C ILE A 50 5.18 -2.78 -3.10
N ILE A 51 4.20 -3.39 -2.45
CA ILE A 51 2.87 -3.65 -3.02
C ILE A 51 2.16 -2.34 -3.33
N TRP A 52 2.17 -1.40 -2.40
CA TRP A 52 1.50 -0.10 -2.57
C TRP A 52 2.13 0.72 -3.70
N VAL A 53 3.46 0.82 -3.77
CA VAL A 53 4.15 1.53 -4.87
C VAL A 53 3.85 0.86 -6.21
N SER A 54 3.83 -0.47 -6.26
CA SER A 54 3.48 -1.22 -7.47
C SER A 54 2.05 -0.91 -7.92
N HIS A 55 1.09 -0.86 -6.98
CA HIS A 55 -0.29 -0.47 -7.27
C HIS A 55 -0.38 0.97 -7.79
N LEU A 56 0.33 1.91 -7.14
CA LEU A 56 0.39 3.31 -7.55
C LEU A 56 0.92 3.47 -8.98
N MET A 57 1.99 2.75 -9.32
CA MET A 57 2.57 2.74 -10.68
C MET A 57 1.58 2.23 -11.73
N ILE A 58 0.79 1.19 -11.40
CA ILE A 58 -0.27 0.68 -12.30
C ILE A 58 -1.37 1.72 -12.47
N LEU A 59 -1.78 2.40 -11.41
CA LEU A 59 -2.82 3.43 -11.45
C LEU A 59 -2.40 4.61 -12.34
N VAL A 60 -1.16 5.09 -12.17
CA VAL A 60 -0.58 6.17 -12.98
C VAL A 60 -0.55 5.77 -14.45
N LYS A 61 -0.05 4.58 -14.77
CA LYS A 61 -0.03 4.08 -16.17
C LYS A 61 -1.44 3.97 -16.78
N LYS A 62 -2.44 3.60 -15.99
CA LYS A 62 -3.83 3.53 -16.45
C LYS A 62 -4.40 4.92 -16.75
N TRP A 63 -4.10 5.93 -15.92
CA TRP A 63 -4.54 7.30 -16.17
C TRP A 63 -3.85 7.90 -17.40
N GLU A 64 -2.55 7.72 -17.54
CA GLU A 64 -1.80 8.17 -18.72
C GLU A 64 -2.39 7.58 -20.02
N LYS A 65 -2.77 6.29 -19.99
CA LYS A 65 -3.43 5.66 -21.14
C LYS A 65 -4.84 6.20 -21.39
N GLN A 66 -5.62 6.48 -20.34
CA GLN A 66 -6.97 7.05 -20.47
C GLN A 66 -6.96 8.46 -21.05
N ASP A 67 -5.98 9.30 -20.68
CA ASP A 67 -5.82 10.65 -21.23
C ASP A 67 -5.37 10.66 -22.70
N LEU A 68 -4.70 9.60 -23.17
CA LEU A 68 -4.26 9.46 -24.58
C LEU A 68 -5.36 8.95 -25.52
N ASP A 69 -6.36 8.23 -25.00
CA ASP A 69 -7.49 7.66 -25.76
C ASP A 69 -8.75 8.58 -25.72
N SER A 70 -8.69 9.73 -25.04
CA SER A 70 -9.78 10.73 -24.90
C SER A 70 -9.59 11.97 -25.77
#